data_AF-A0A8J5V6P7-F1
#
_entry.id   AF-A0A8J5V6P7-F1
#
_cell.length_a   1.000
_cell.length_b   1.000
_cell.length_c   1.000
_cell.angle_alpha   90.00
_cell.angle_beta   90.00
_cell.angle_gamma   90.00
#
_symmetry.space_group_name_H-M   'P 1'
#
loop_
_entity.id
_entity.type
_entity.pdbx_description
1 polymer ?
#
loop_
_entity_poly.entity_id
_entity_poly.type
_entity_poly.pdbx_seq_one_letter_code
_entity_poly.pdbx_strand_id
1 'polypeptide(L)'
;MFGLKVILIWLLVNKLSFVYPAQITLNSSECDGERIKGADCEKGEVRLSWRHKRSKTEGFSVRFIAFEKEINLFLTEREGALFSSATPVYRLSRAANVTYRVDGNNDMDEFANTKTYEEVSHSASVTIEILPGGDEKVKGGFIGSENILFIWNSQNKVFEFYKFNDETTTEKYFLNEKYLTPVADNSSENLPYPYNYYRNLQQDSEIPKVIYPKVLVVVDYQLLINVGEDKILMYVLHRWNLIDMVYRGFRKPQFKFNIAGIVIPTGPDSLKYVSDSSYYVNNMKNVDINTSLNSFKRWLFHQNHIIPISSYDLAITMLSKQTVPPFYSKRGTISVNGKAFKGTACATDYYRQEVLKVGVVSDAGIYINIITAAHEIGHL
;
A
#
# COMPACT_ATOMS: atom_id res chain seq x y z
N MET A 1 -63.44 -41.52 42.06
CA MET A 1 -62.58 -41.73 40.88
C MET A 1 -61.58 -40.59 40.82
N PHE A 2 -60.29 -40.95 40.86
CA PHE A 2 -59.07 -40.21 40.48
C PHE A 2 -59.24 -38.75 39.98
N GLY A 3 -58.52 -37.74 40.45
CA GLY A 3 -57.35 -37.69 41.32
C GLY A 3 -56.73 -36.29 41.20
N LEU A 4 -56.91 -35.48 42.24
CA LEU A 4 -56.24 -34.21 42.49
C LEU A 4 -54.77 -34.49 42.89
N LYS A 5 -53.80 -33.92 42.18
CA LYS A 5 -52.39 -33.73 42.61
C LYS A 5 -51.99 -32.33 42.08
N VAL A 6 -51.97 -31.27 42.89
CA VAL A 6 -50.94 -30.90 43.90
C VAL A 6 -49.54 -30.83 43.28
N ILE A 7 -48.93 -29.64 43.44
CA ILE A 7 -47.52 -29.17 43.27
C ILE A 7 -47.59 -27.92 42.36
N LEU A 8 -47.79 -26.67 42.82
CA LEU A 8 -47.00 -25.89 43.78
C LEU A 8 -45.59 -26.46 44.02
N ILE A 9 -44.67 -26.12 43.11
CA ILE A 9 -43.28 -25.67 43.32
C ILE A 9 -42.68 -25.53 41.91
N TRP A 10 -42.73 -24.31 41.35
CA TRP A 10 -41.84 -23.89 40.26
C TRP A 10 -41.58 -22.38 40.32
N LEU A 11 -41.52 -21.86 41.56
CA LEU A 11 -40.76 -20.68 41.90
C LEU A 11 -39.53 -21.19 42.67
N LEU A 12 -38.36 -20.81 42.17
CA LEU A 12 -37.00 -21.07 42.67
C LEU A 12 -36.27 -22.29 42.06
N VAL A 13 -35.11 -21.95 41.47
CA VAL A 13 -34.01 -22.80 40.99
C VAL A 13 -34.13 -23.28 39.54
N ASN A 14 -33.84 -22.38 38.60
CA ASN A 14 -32.68 -22.60 37.74
C ASN A 14 -32.19 -21.29 37.10
N LYS A 15 -31.17 -20.74 37.75
CA LYS A 15 -30.05 -19.97 37.21
C LYS A 15 -30.32 -19.26 35.88
N LEU A 16 -30.60 -17.97 36.01
CA LEU A 16 -29.96 -16.94 35.20
C LEU A 16 -28.48 -17.29 35.05
N SER A 17 -28.13 -18.00 33.99
CA SER A 17 -26.78 -17.95 33.43
C SER A 17 -26.68 -16.58 32.76
N PHE A 18 -26.45 -15.55 33.57
CA PHE A 18 -25.64 -14.43 33.12
C PHE A 18 -24.32 -15.07 32.68
N VAL A 19 -24.20 -15.32 31.37
CA VAL A 19 -22.90 -15.45 30.75
C VAL A 19 -22.29 -14.07 30.92
N TYR A 20 -21.54 -13.91 32.02
CA TYR A 20 -20.54 -12.88 32.10
C TYR A 20 -19.77 -12.94 30.77
N PRO A 21 -19.64 -11.83 30.01
CA PRO A 21 -18.65 -11.83 28.95
C PRO A 21 -17.36 -12.21 29.64
N ALA A 22 -16.78 -13.33 29.24
CA ALA A 22 -15.45 -13.71 29.68
C ALA A 22 -14.60 -12.46 29.44
N GLN A 23 -14.07 -11.87 30.51
CA GLN A 23 -13.00 -10.90 30.38
C GLN A 23 -11.91 -11.66 29.63
N ILE A 24 -11.76 -11.32 28.35
CA ILE A 24 -10.65 -11.81 27.54
C ILE A 24 -9.44 -11.14 28.15
N THR A 25 -8.77 -11.85 29.06
CA THR A 25 -7.40 -11.52 29.43
C THR A 25 -6.55 -11.79 28.19
N LEU A 26 -6.41 -10.77 27.34
CA LEU A 26 -5.40 -10.74 26.32
C LEU A 26 -4.07 -10.70 27.05
N ASN A 27 -3.38 -11.84 27.15
CA ASN A 27 -1.97 -11.84 27.47
C ASN A 27 -1.27 -11.14 26.30
N SER A 28 -1.06 -9.83 26.42
CA SER A 28 -0.26 -9.01 25.50
C SER A 28 1.19 -9.50 25.59
N SER A 29 1.47 -10.64 24.97
CA SER A 29 2.84 -11.03 24.72
C SER A 29 3.34 -10.13 23.59
N GLU A 30 4.37 -9.33 23.90
CA GLU A 30 5.09 -8.55 22.89
C GLU A 30 5.45 -9.47 21.71
N CYS A 31 5.43 -8.90 20.50
CA CYS A 31 5.89 -9.58 19.30
C CYS A 31 7.37 -9.94 19.48
N ASP A 32 7.74 -11.19 19.17
CA ASP A 32 9.13 -11.64 19.24
C ASP A 32 9.84 -11.25 17.93
N GLY A 33 10.78 -10.31 17.95
CA GLY A 33 11.61 -9.98 16.77
C GLY A 33 11.62 -8.51 16.33
N GLU A 34 12.23 -8.25 15.17
CA GLU A 34 12.45 -6.91 14.60
C GLU A 34 11.16 -6.09 14.52
N ARG A 35 11.13 -4.97 15.24
CA ARG A 35 9.98 -4.07 15.31
C ARG A 35 9.82 -3.31 13.99
N ILE A 36 8.61 -3.31 13.41
CA ILE A 36 8.24 -2.31 12.39
C ILE A 36 8.35 -0.94 13.06
N LYS A 37 9.21 -0.09 12.50
CA LYS A 37 9.56 1.18 13.13
C LYS A 37 8.33 2.09 13.23
N GLY A 38 8.00 2.52 14.45
CA GLY A 38 6.91 3.45 14.71
C GLY A 38 5.53 2.81 14.92
N ALA A 39 5.47 1.48 15.06
CA ALA A 39 4.25 0.76 15.40
C ALA A 39 4.32 0.18 16.82
N ASP A 40 3.18 0.20 17.51
CA ASP A 40 2.96 -0.67 18.67
C ASP A 40 2.61 -2.07 18.15
N CYS A 41 3.07 -3.12 18.83
CA CYS A 41 2.87 -4.49 18.38
C CYS A 41 2.30 -5.38 19.48
N GLU A 42 1.38 -6.25 19.10
CA GLU A 42 0.89 -7.33 19.94
C GLU A 42 0.54 -8.59 19.13
N LYS A 43 0.48 -9.72 19.82
CA LYS A 43 -0.09 -10.95 19.26
C LYS A 43 -1.60 -10.94 19.47
N GLY A 44 -2.35 -11.31 18.44
CA GLY A 44 -3.82 -11.32 18.49
C GLY A 44 -4.44 -12.52 17.79
N GLU A 45 -5.77 -12.51 17.70
CA GLU A 45 -6.53 -13.60 17.08
C GLU A 45 -7.29 -13.12 15.85
N VAL A 46 -7.34 -13.99 14.84
CA VAL A 46 -8.18 -13.84 13.65
C VAL A 46 -9.12 -15.03 13.58
N ARG A 47 -10.43 -14.78 13.54
CA ARG A 47 -11.46 -15.81 13.43
C ARG A 47 -12.29 -15.59 12.18
N LEU A 48 -12.21 -16.55 11.26
CA LEU A 48 -13.03 -16.58 10.05
C LEU A 48 -14.40 -17.20 10.35
N SER A 49 -15.47 -16.56 9.87
CA SER A 49 -16.82 -17.10 9.92
C SER A 49 -17.49 -16.96 8.55
N TRP A 50 -17.57 -18.08 7.84
CA TRP A 50 -18.25 -18.15 6.56
C TRP A 50 -19.75 -17.98 6.75
N ARG A 51 -20.33 -16.99 6.07
CA ARG A 51 -21.78 -16.84 5.96
C ARG A 51 -22.18 -16.97 4.50
N HIS A 52 -22.64 -18.15 4.10
CA HIS A 52 -23.34 -18.29 2.82
C HIS A 52 -24.71 -17.60 2.91
N LYS A 53 -24.79 -16.33 2.48
CA LYS A 53 -26.08 -15.69 2.21
C LYS A 53 -26.61 -16.16 0.85
N ARG A 54 -27.91 -16.44 0.76
CA ARG A 54 -28.65 -16.73 -0.48
C ARG A 54 -28.71 -15.55 -1.49
N SER A 55 -27.87 -14.54 -1.33
CA SER A 55 -27.86 -13.29 -2.11
C SER A 55 -26.51 -13.13 -2.79
N LYS A 56 -26.53 -12.70 -4.06
CA LYS A 56 -25.46 -12.61 -5.09
C LYS A 56 -24.09 -12.01 -4.71
N THR A 57 -23.81 -11.68 -3.46
CA THR A 57 -22.50 -11.20 -3.01
C THR A 57 -21.88 -12.26 -2.11
N GLU A 58 -21.03 -13.11 -2.69
CA GLU A 58 -20.19 -14.04 -1.95
C GLU A 58 -19.19 -13.24 -1.11
N GLY A 59 -19.10 -13.57 0.18
CA GLY A 59 -18.25 -12.88 1.15
C GLY A 59 -18.35 -13.57 2.51
N PHE A 60 -17.52 -13.16 3.45
CA PHE A 60 -17.46 -13.76 4.78
C PHE A 60 -17.17 -12.72 5.85
N SER A 61 -17.55 -13.07 7.08
CA SER A 61 -17.27 -12.23 8.24
C SER A 61 -15.97 -12.64 8.88
N VAL A 62 -15.10 -11.68 9.14
CA VAL A 62 -13.86 -11.88 9.90
C VAL A 62 -13.92 -11.09 11.17
N ARG A 63 -13.59 -11.75 12.27
CA ARG A 63 -13.44 -11.11 13.57
C ARG A 63 -11.97 -11.08 13.94
N PHE A 64 -11.45 -9.89 14.17
CA PHE A 64 -10.12 -9.64 14.70
C PHE A 64 -10.23 -9.24 16.17
N ILE A 65 -9.35 -9.77 17.01
CA ILE A 65 -9.22 -9.37 18.41
C ILE A 65 -7.79 -8.94 18.62
N ALA A 66 -7.59 -7.62 18.74
CA ALA A 66 -6.30 -7.00 18.98
C ALA A 66 -6.46 -5.60 19.61
N PHE A 67 -5.48 -5.14 20.37
CA PHE A 67 -5.38 -3.86 21.06
C PHE A 67 -6.59 -3.60 21.96
N GLU A 68 -7.01 -4.64 22.68
CA GLU A 68 -8.22 -4.66 23.51
C GLU A 68 -9.51 -4.31 22.73
N LYS A 69 -9.46 -4.37 21.40
CA LYS A 69 -10.57 -4.10 20.51
C LYS A 69 -10.98 -5.36 19.77
N GLU A 70 -12.27 -5.41 19.49
CA GLU A 70 -12.84 -6.37 18.55
C GLU A 70 -13.23 -5.63 17.28
N ILE A 71 -12.67 -6.06 16.15
CA ILE A 71 -12.94 -5.48 14.83
C ILE A 71 -13.65 -6.55 14.00
N ASN A 72 -14.85 -6.22 13.52
CA ASN A 72 -15.66 -7.12 12.71
C ASN A 72 -15.75 -6.58 11.29
N LEU A 73 -15.21 -7.34 10.34
CA LEU A 73 -15.23 -7.01 8.92
C LEU A 73 -16.17 -7.93 8.16
N PHE A 74 -16.81 -7.41 7.10
CA PHE A 74 -17.48 -8.20 6.08
C PHE A 74 -16.73 -8.07 4.77
N LEU A 75 -15.96 -9.10 4.46
CA LEU A 75 -15.03 -9.10 3.35
C LEU A 75 -15.67 -9.70 2.10
N THR A 76 -15.49 -9.03 0.97
CA THR A 76 -15.88 -9.51 -0.36
C THR A 76 -14.65 -9.68 -1.24
N GLU A 77 -14.66 -10.67 -2.13
CA GLU A 77 -13.53 -10.88 -3.07
C GLU A 77 -13.38 -9.63 -3.94
N ARG A 78 -12.15 -9.15 -4.09
CA ARG A 78 -11.87 -8.01 -4.96
C ARG A 78 -12.27 -8.36 -6.40
N GLU A 79 -13.02 -7.48 -7.03
CA GLU A 79 -13.41 -7.66 -8.43
C GLU A 79 -12.22 -7.39 -9.37
N GLY A 80 -11.69 -8.44 -9.99
CA GLY A 80 -10.52 -8.37 -10.88
C GLY A 80 -9.20 -8.50 -10.13
N ALA A 81 -8.11 -8.71 -10.86
CA ALA A 81 -6.77 -8.89 -10.29
C ALA A 81 -6.00 -7.56 -10.25
N LEU A 82 -5.36 -7.23 -9.12
CA LEU A 82 -4.43 -6.08 -9.03
C LEU A 82 -3.04 -6.54 -9.47
N PHE A 83 -2.73 -7.79 -9.20
CA PHE A 83 -1.48 -8.48 -9.51
C PHE A 83 -1.82 -9.95 -9.80
N SER A 84 -0.85 -10.69 -10.32
CA SER A 84 -0.94 -12.14 -10.48
C SER A 84 0.42 -12.78 -10.23
N SER A 85 0.50 -14.12 -10.27
CA SER A 85 1.79 -14.82 -10.29
C SER A 85 2.66 -14.42 -11.49
N ALA A 86 2.07 -13.89 -12.58
CA ALA A 86 2.81 -13.38 -13.73
C ALA A 86 3.33 -11.94 -13.57
N THR A 87 3.00 -11.25 -12.47
CA THR A 87 3.51 -9.89 -12.22
C THR A 87 5.01 -9.96 -11.95
N PRO A 88 5.87 -9.33 -12.77
CA PRO A 88 7.31 -9.42 -12.59
C PRO A 88 7.79 -8.66 -11.35
N VAL A 89 8.72 -9.28 -10.62
CA VAL A 89 9.46 -8.64 -9.52
C VAL A 89 10.91 -8.48 -9.94
N TYR A 90 11.35 -7.24 -10.10
CA TYR A 90 12.71 -6.89 -10.51
C TYR A 90 13.55 -6.61 -9.27
N ARG A 91 14.25 -7.63 -8.76
CA ARG A 91 15.26 -7.45 -7.70
C ARG A 91 16.52 -6.83 -8.28
N LEU A 92 16.65 -5.51 -8.16
CA LEU A 92 17.75 -4.76 -8.75
C LEU A 92 18.97 -4.74 -7.83
N SER A 93 20.07 -5.31 -8.34
CA SER A 93 21.40 -5.13 -7.78
C SER A 93 22.28 -4.31 -8.73
N ARG A 94 23.21 -3.53 -8.16
CA ARG A 94 24.23 -2.81 -8.93
C ARG A 94 25.48 -3.67 -9.07
N ALA A 95 25.89 -3.98 -10.30
CA ALA A 95 27.20 -4.57 -10.56
C ALA A 95 28.30 -3.49 -10.60
N ALA A 96 29.56 -3.89 -10.42
CA ALA A 96 30.73 -3.00 -10.40
C ALA A 96 30.84 -2.06 -11.63
N ASN A 97 30.27 -2.46 -12.78
CA ASN A 97 30.31 -1.71 -14.04
C ASN A 97 29.02 -0.94 -14.37
N VAL A 98 28.22 -0.57 -13.36
CA VAL A 98 26.96 0.22 -13.52
C VAL A 98 25.84 -0.55 -14.24
N THR A 99 26.04 -1.81 -14.59
CA THR A 99 24.98 -2.69 -15.10
C THR A 99 24.08 -3.16 -13.96
N TYR A 100 22.78 -3.20 -14.24
CA TYR A 100 21.79 -3.73 -13.31
C TYR A 100 21.54 -5.21 -13.62
N ARG A 101 21.38 -6.00 -12.57
CA ARG A 101 20.98 -7.42 -12.67
C ARG A 101 19.65 -7.60 -11.97
N VAL A 102 18.81 -8.46 -12.55
CA VAL A 102 17.57 -8.95 -11.96
C VAL A 102 17.81 -10.37 -11.51
N ASP A 103 17.47 -10.67 -10.25
CA ASP A 103 17.46 -12.05 -9.77
C ASP A 103 16.32 -12.84 -10.43
N GLY A 104 16.55 -14.10 -10.75
CA GLY A 104 15.68 -14.92 -11.60
C GLY A 104 14.50 -15.58 -10.88
N ASN A 105 14.36 -15.39 -9.56
CA ASN A 105 13.24 -15.95 -8.81
C ASN A 105 11.99 -15.10 -8.99
N ASN A 106 10.88 -15.73 -9.39
CA ASN A 106 9.59 -15.06 -9.47
C ASN A 106 8.94 -15.03 -8.08
N ASP A 107 9.27 -14.01 -7.28
CA ASP A 107 8.75 -13.89 -5.91
C ASP A 107 7.20 -13.90 -5.83
N MET A 108 6.51 -13.60 -6.93
CA MET A 108 5.04 -13.63 -6.98
C MET A 108 4.45 -15.04 -6.99
N ASP A 109 5.26 -16.09 -7.15
CA ASP A 109 4.79 -17.48 -7.07
C ASP A 109 4.24 -17.83 -5.68
N GLU A 110 4.75 -17.19 -4.61
CA GLU A 110 4.17 -17.35 -3.26
C GLU A 110 2.71 -16.88 -3.19
N PHE A 111 2.34 -15.94 -4.05
CA PHE A 111 1.00 -15.36 -4.11
C PHE A 111 0.10 -16.03 -5.16
N ALA A 112 0.58 -17.05 -5.88
CA ALA A 112 -0.15 -17.69 -6.97
C ALA A 112 -1.50 -18.28 -6.54
N ASN A 113 -1.58 -18.80 -5.31
CA ASN A 113 -2.80 -19.38 -4.74
C ASN A 113 -3.47 -18.43 -3.74
N THR A 114 -3.25 -17.12 -3.85
CA THR A 114 -3.84 -16.14 -2.94
C THR A 114 -4.95 -15.34 -3.61
N LYS A 115 -5.91 -14.91 -2.81
CA LYS A 115 -6.98 -13.99 -3.17
C LYS A 115 -6.96 -12.78 -2.25
N THR A 116 -7.23 -11.61 -2.81
CA THR A 116 -7.45 -10.39 -2.03
C THR A 116 -8.94 -10.19 -1.81
N TYR A 117 -9.30 -10.06 -0.54
CA TYR A 117 -10.62 -9.67 -0.09
C TYR A 117 -10.58 -8.29 0.55
N GLU A 118 -11.69 -7.58 0.51
CA GLU A 118 -11.73 -6.18 0.92
C GLU A 118 -13.03 -5.78 1.56
N GLU A 119 -12.97 -4.68 2.30
CA GLU A 119 -14.14 -3.95 2.77
C GLU A 119 -13.89 -2.45 2.64
N VAL A 120 -14.69 -1.79 1.80
CA VAL A 120 -14.52 -0.36 1.48
C VAL A 120 -14.79 0.53 2.70
N SER A 121 -15.79 0.21 3.52
CA SER A 121 -16.17 1.01 4.71
C SER A 121 -15.05 1.15 5.73
N HIS A 122 -14.24 0.11 5.90
CA HIS A 122 -13.11 0.10 6.83
C HIS A 122 -11.76 0.33 6.14
N SER A 123 -11.75 0.59 4.82
CA SER A 123 -10.53 0.61 4.01
C SER A 123 -9.66 -0.62 4.29
N ALA A 124 -10.30 -1.78 4.33
CA ALA A 124 -9.65 -3.03 4.72
C ALA A 124 -9.27 -3.86 3.48
N SER A 125 -8.10 -4.48 3.54
CA SER A 125 -7.58 -5.40 2.53
C SER A 125 -6.96 -6.61 3.21
N VAL A 126 -7.38 -7.81 2.83
CA VAL A 126 -6.97 -9.08 3.46
C VAL A 126 -6.57 -10.06 2.37
N THR A 127 -5.40 -10.68 2.53
CA THR A 127 -4.90 -11.73 1.64
C THR A 127 -5.18 -13.09 2.25
N ILE A 128 -5.88 -13.94 1.50
CA ILE A 128 -6.19 -15.33 1.85
C ILE A 128 -5.49 -16.27 0.88
N GLU A 129 -4.74 -17.22 1.42
CA GLU A 129 -4.15 -18.33 0.69
C GLU A 129 -5.12 -19.51 0.65
N ILE A 130 -5.28 -20.10 -0.54
CA ILE A 130 -6.05 -21.31 -0.78
C ILE A 130 -5.07 -22.48 -0.83
N LEU A 131 -5.20 -23.40 0.11
CA LEU A 131 -4.34 -24.58 0.22
C LEU A 131 -4.79 -25.68 -0.77
N PRO A 132 -3.93 -26.66 -1.12
CA PRO A 132 -4.28 -27.73 -2.07
C PRO A 132 -5.52 -28.57 -1.74
N GLY A 133 -5.99 -28.54 -0.48
CA GLY A 133 -7.23 -29.19 -0.03
C GLY A 133 -8.48 -28.32 -0.12
N GLY A 134 -8.36 -27.07 -0.60
CA GLY A 134 -9.43 -26.07 -0.59
C GLY A 134 -9.55 -25.29 0.72
N ASP A 135 -8.78 -25.65 1.75
CA ASP A 135 -8.71 -24.92 3.01
C ASP A 135 -8.16 -23.51 2.80
N GLU A 136 -8.71 -22.54 3.52
CA GLU A 136 -8.35 -21.14 3.40
C GLU A 136 -7.60 -20.65 4.63
N LYS A 137 -6.52 -19.90 4.39
CA LYS A 137 -5.67 -19.37 5.44
C LYS A 137 -5.41 -17.89 5.24
N VAL A 138 -5.67 -17.09 6.28
CA VAL A 138 -5.31 -15.66 6.27
C VAL A 138 -3.78 -15.52 6.34
N LYS A 139 -3.19 -14.85 5.35
CA LYS A 139 -1.75 -14.54 5.30
C LYS A 139 -1.44 -13.22 5.99
N GLY A 140 -2.33 -12.24 5.85
CA GLY A 140 -2.16 -10.91 6.40
C GLY A 140 -3.12 -9.90 5.77
N GLY A 141 -3.01 -8.65 6.19
CA GLY A 141 -3.84 -7.58 5.68
C GLY A 141 -3.64 -6.26 6.42
N PHE A 142 -4.40 -5.27 6.00
CA PHE A 142 -4.43 -3.94 6.60
C PHE A 142 -5.88 -3.51 6.84
N ILE A 143 -6.12 -2.86 7.97
CA ILE A 143 -7.42 -2.30 8.38
C ILE A 143 -7.22 -0.79 8.55
N GLY A 144 -7.58 -0.02 7.51
CA GLY A 144 -7.32 1.42 7.48
C GLY A 144 -8.07 2.23 8.52
N SER A 145 -9.31 1.85 8.87
CA SER A 145 -10.09 2.53 9.91
C SER A 145 -9.46 2.47 11.31
N GLU A 146 -8.55 1.52 11.54
CA GLU A 146 -7.89 1.33 12.83
C GLU A 146 -6.37 1.51 12.74
N ASN A 147 -5.83 1.80 11.55
CA ASN A 147 -4.40 1.85 11.26
C ASN A 147 -3.64 0.59 11.71
N ILE A 148 -4.20 -0.59 11.43
CA ILE A 148 -3.66 -1.88 11.86
C ILE A 148 -3.18 -2.69 10.65
N LEU A 149 -1.90 -3.02 10.63
CA LEU A 149 -1.35 -4.10 9.81
C LEU A 149 -1.38 -5.39 10.62
N PHE A 150 -1.76 -6.50 10.01
CA PHE A 150 -1.64 -7.81 10.63
C PHE A 150 -1.01 -8.81 9.68
N ILE A 151 -0.15 -9.68 10.20
CA ILE A 151 0.59 -10.65 9.41
C ILE A 151 0.60 -11.98 10.15
N TRP A 152 0.45 -13.08 9.41
CA TRP A 152 0.63 -14.42 9.93
C TRP A 152 2.13 -14.73 10.10
N ASN A 153 2.59 -14.90 11.34
CA ASN A 153 3.94 -15.39 11.62
C ASN A 153 3.94 -16.93 11.58
N SER A 154 4.58 -17.50 10.56
CA SER A 154 4.66 -18.95 10.36
C SER A 154 5.53 -19.68 11.39
N GLN A 155 6.55 -19.01 11.94
CA GLN A 155 7.47 -19.57 12.94
C GLN A 155 6.75 -19.74 14.28
N ASN A 156 6.05 -18.70 14.72
CA ASN A 156 5.38 -18.66 16.01
C ASN A 156 3.93 -19.14 15.97
N LYS A 157 3.38 -19.37 14.76
CA LYS A 157 1.98 -19.76 14.51
C LYS A 157 0.96 -18.83 15.17
N VAL A 158 1.24 -17.52 15.14
CA VAL A 158 0.40 -16.46 15.69
C VAL A 158 0.24 -15.33 14.68
N PHE A 159 -0.83 -14.56 14.82
CA PHE A 159 -0.94 -13.28 14.13
C PHE A 159 -0.26 -12.18 14.94
N GLU A 160 0.60 -11.43 14.26
CA GLU A 160 1.20 -10.21 14.79
C GLU A 160 0.43 -9.02 14.25
N PHE A 161 0.00 -8.15 15.15
CA PHE A 161 -0.74 -6.94 14.84
C PHE A 161 0.14 -5.74 15.15
N TYR A 162 0.29 -4.86 14.18
CA TYR A 162 1.06 -3.63 14.25
C TYR A 162 0.11 -2.47 14.11
N LYS A 163 -0.06 -1.69 15.17
CA LYS A 163 -0.88 -0.49 15.18
C LYS A 163 0.00 0.73 15.05
N PHE A 164 -0.29 1.53 14.03
CA PHE A 164 0.42 2.79 13.79
C PHE A 164 -0.31 3.91 14.52
N ASN A 165 0.39 4.61 15.41
CA ASN A 165 -0.18 5.75 16.13
C ASN A 165 -0.24 6.97 15.19
N ASP A 166 -1.42 7.56 15.04
CA ASP A 166 -1.61 8.80 14.26
C ASP A 166 -0.67 9.92 14.75
N GLU A 167 -0.41 9.98 16.06
CA GLU A 167 0.34 11.06 16.69
C GLU A 167 1.86 11.02 16.47
N THR A 168 2.48 9.88 16.14
CA THR A 168 3.95 9.76 16.15
C THR A 168 4.62 10.02 14.82
N THR A 169 3.91 10.13 13.71
CA THR A 169 4.56 10.41 12.40
C THR A 169 3.79 11.29 11.41
N THR A 170 2.54 11.69 11.70
CA THR A 170 1.76 12.51 10.75
C THR A 170 1.16 13.79 11.34
N GLU A 171 1.31 14.10 12.63
CA GLU A 171 0.77 15.36 13.19
C GLU A 171 1.80 16.31 13.82
N LYS A 172 2.97 15.84 14.29
CA LYS A 172 4.00 16.77 14.80
C LYS A 172 4.68 17.63 13.72
N TYR A 173 4.52 17.29 12.44
CA TYR A 173 4.94 18.13 11.31
C TYR A 173 3.79 18.90 10.65
N PHE A 174 2.53 18.62 11.01
CA PHE A 174 1.35 19.21 10.37
C PHE A 174 0.62 20.23 11.27
N LEU A 175 0.76 20.17 12.59
CA LEU A 175 0.03 21.06 13.52
C LEU A 175 0.75 22.36 13.89
N ASN A 176 1.93 22.68 13.33
CA ASN A 176 2.40 24.07 13.32
C ASN A 176 1.73 24.84 12.17
N GLU A 177 0.41 24.95 12.31
CA GLU A 177 -0.50 25.77 11.51
C GLU A 177 -0.14 27.25 11.62
N LYS A 178 0.77 27.70 10.75
CA LYS A 178 0.78 29.11 10.30
C LYS A 178 1.50 29.35 8.97
N TYR A 179 2.13 28.34 8.36
CA TYR A 179 2.99 28.57 7.18
C TYR A 179 2.83 27.59 6.02
N LEU A 180 1.95 26.59 6.10
CA LEU A 180 1.60 25.78 4.92
C LEU A 180 0.50 26.48 4.13
N THR A 181 0.89 27.55 3.42
CA THR A 181 0.27 27.76 2.12
C THR A 181 0.39 26.44 1.37
N PRO A 182 -0.67 25.86 0.79
CA PRO A 182 -0.48 24.85 -0.24
C PRO A 182 0.54 25.47 -1.18
N VAL A 183 1.73 24.89 -1.26
CA VAL A 183 2.63 25.23 -2.35
C VAL A 183 1.83 24.72 -3.53
N ALA A 184 1.09 25.62 -4.17
CA ALA A 184 0.57 25.38 -5.49
C ALA A 184 1.73 24.72 -6.23
N ASP A 185 1.49 23.55 -6.79
CA ASP A 185 2.46 22.92 -7.67
C ASP A 185 2.55 23.83 -8.91
N ASN A 186 3.25 24.95 -8.71
CA ASN A 186 3.72 25.89 -9.70
C ASN A 186 4.98 25.28 -10.33
N SER A 187 5.09 23.95 -10.40
CA SER A 187 5.91 23.32 -11.40
C SER A 187 5.29 23.63 -12.76
N SER A 188 5.54 24.85 -13.21
CA SER A 188 6.00 25.10 -14.56
C SER A 188 7.33 24.38 -14.80
N GLU A 189 7.45 23.11 -14.42
CA GLU A 189 8.38 22.21 -15.09
C GLU A 189 7.76 22.03 -16.46
N ASN A 190 8.18 22.93 -17.36
CA ASN A 190 7.74 23.00 -18.74
C ASN A 190 7.61 21.57 -19.26
N LEU A 191 6.37 21.13 -19.50
CA LEU A 191 6.15 20.02 -20.42
C LEU A 191 7.09 20.28 -21.61
N PRO A 192 7.87 19.28 -22.06
CA PRO A 192 8.79 19.48 -23.17
C PRO A 192 8.09 20.03 -24.41
N TYR A 193 6.77 19.90 -24.47
CA TYR A 193 5.87 20.47 -25.46
C TYR A 193 4.75 21.27 -24.80
N PRO A 194 4.27 22.38 -25.40
CA PRO A 194 3.10 23.10 -24.91
C PRO A 194 1.93 22.13 -24.73
N TYR A 195 1.15 22.28 -23.65
CA TYR A 195 -0.03 21.49 -23.32
C TYR A 195 -0.97 21.22 -24.52
N ASN A 196 -1.02 22.16 -25.47
CA ASN A 196 -1.80 22.05 -26.70
C ASN A 196 -1.33 20.94 -27.66
N TYR A 197 -0.04 20.56 -27.66
CA TYR A 197 0.48 19.49 -28.52
C TYR A 197 -0.12 18.12 -28.16
N TYR A 198 -0.22 17.80 -26.87
CA TYR A 198 -0.82 16.56 -26.39
C TYR A 198 -2.36 16.58 -26.46
N ARG A 199 -2.99 17.75 -26.25
CA ARG A 199 -4.44 17.93 -26.43
C ARG A 199 -4.88 17.71 -27.88
N ASN A 200 -4.08 18.11 -28.86
CA ASN A 200 -4.40 17.95 -30.28
C ASN A 200 -4.26 16.49 -30.78
N LEU A 201 -3.64 15.60 -30.01
CA LEU A 201 -3.61 14.15 -30.26
C LEU A 201 -4.84 13.42 -29.68
N GLN A 202 -5.60 14.07 -28.78
CA GLN A 202 -6.91 13.60 -28.33
C GLN A 202 -7.98 14.01 -29.34
N GLN A 203 -7.95 13.41 -30.53
CA GLN A 203 -9.02 13.53 -31.50
C GLN A 203 -9.79 12.20 -31.58
N ASP A 204 -11.06 12.24 -31.20
CA ASP A 204 -12.13 11.27 -31.48
C ASP A 204 -12.04 9.84 -30.92
N SER A 205 -11.50 9.61 -29.72
CA SER A 205 -11.74 8.35 -29.00
C SER A 205 -12.78 8.50 -27.88
N GLU A 206 -13.83 7.67 -27.92
CA GLU A 206 -14.79 7.55 -26.82
C GLU A 206 -14.05 7.09 -25.56
N ILE A 207 -14.17 7.86 -24.46
CA ILE A 207 -13.56 7.48 -23.19
C ILE A 207 -14.16 6.16 -22.72
N PRO A 208 -13.36 5.10 -22.51
CA PRO A 208 -13.87 3.82 -22.06
C PRO A 208 -14.63 3.94 -20.74
N LYS A 209 -15.66 3.10 -20.55
CA LYS A 209 -16.41 3.05 -19.28
C LYS A 209 -15.52 2.68 -18.09
N VAL A 210 -14.52 1.83 -18.33
CA VAL A 210 -13.54 1.39 -17.34
C VAL A 210 -12.14 1.55 -17.95
N ILE A 211 -11.24 2.18 -17.21
CA ILE A 211 -9.82 2.33 -17.53
C ILE A 211 -9.02 1.40 -16.64
N TYR A 212 -8.01 0.74 -17.21
CA TYR A 212 -7.16 -0.24 -16.53
C TYR A 212 -5.69 0.18 -16.49
N PRO A 213 -5.29 1.20 -15.72
CA PRO A 213 -3.91 1.68 -15.74
C PRO A 213 -2.93 0.62 -15.22
N LYS A 214 -1.85 0.42 -15.97
CA LYS A 214 -0.73 -0.46 -15.62
C LYS A 214 0.35 0.32 -14.88
N VAL A 215 0.64 -0.02 -13.64
CA VAL A 215 1.57 0.73 -12.79
C VAL A 215 2.84 -0.07 -12.54
N LEU A 216 4.00 0.53 -12.85
CA LEU A 216 5.28 0.07 -12.36
C LEU A 216 5.52 0.67 -10.97
N VAL A 217 5.70 -0.18 -9.97
CA VAL A 217 5.98 0.24 -8.59
C VAL A 217 7.47 0.13 -8.32
N VAL A 218 8.10 1.19 -7.82
CA VAL A 218 9.51 1.18 -7.45
C VAL A 218 9.66 1.45 -5.95
N VAL A 219 10.20 0.48 -5.22
CA VAL A 219 10.43 0.57 -3.77
C VAL A 219 11.81 1.18 -3.52
N ASP A 220 11.95 2.13 -2.60
CA ASP A 220 13.29 2.59 -2.19
C ASP A 220 13.94 1.65 -1.18
N TYR A 221 15.27 1.65 -1.15
CA TYR A 221 16.02 0.74 -0.27
C TYR A 221 15.73 1.00 1.20
N GLN A 222 15.48 2.25 1.60
CA GLN A 222 15.18 2.57 2.99
C GLN A 222 13.79 2.06 3.40
N LEU A 223 12.79 2.08 2.52
CA LEU A 223 11.48 1.48 2.76
C LEU A 223 11.58 -0.04 2.89
N LEU A 224 12.38 -0.68 2.03
CA LEU A 224 12.69 -2.12 2.16
C LEU A 224 13.23 -2.43 3.56
N ILE A 225 14.21 -1.65 4.04
CA ILE A 225 14.79 -1.83 5.39
C ILE A 225 13.76 -1.56 6.50
N ASN A 226 12.89 -0.54 6.34
CA ASN A 226 11.90 -0.22 7.37
C ASN A 226 10.79 -1.27 7.49
N VAL A 227 10.40 -1.88 6.37
CA VAL A 227 9.32 -2.88 6.31
C VAL A 227 9.84 -4.29 6.57
N GLY A 228 11.04 -4.60 6.10
CA GLY A 228 11.63 -5.95 6.11
C GLY A 228 11.49 -6.64 4.76
N GLU A 229 12.52 -7.39 4.37
CA GLU A 229 12.61 -8.07 3.08
C GLU A 229 11.53 -9.16 2.89
N ASP A 230 11.16 -9.83 3.97
CA ASP A 230 10.11 -10.85 4.01
C ASP A 230 8.69 -10.27 3.90
N LYS A 231 8.51 -8.98 4.22
CA LYS A 231 7.19 -8.33 4.31
C LYS A 231 6.92 -7.34 3.17
N ILE A 232 7.95 -6.90 2.44
CA ILE A 232 7.84 -5.79 1.49
C ILE A 232 6.84 -6.06 0.35
N LEU A 233 6.76 -7.29 -0.16
CA LEU A 233 5.82 -7.62 -1.24
C LEU A 233 4.38 -7.51 -0.73
N MET A 234 4.06 -8.17 0.37
CA MET A 234 2.73 -8.08 1.00
C MET A 234 2.37 -6.62 1.29
N TYR A 235 3.32 -5.83 1.80
CA TYR A 235 3.15 -4.40 2.03
C TYR A 235 2.78 -3.62 0.77
N VAL A 236 3.55 -3.80 -0.31
CA VAL A 236 3.30 -3.14 -1.60
C VAL A 236 1.92 -3.52 -2.14
N LEU A 237 1.57 -4.80 -2.12
CA LEU A 237 0.30 -5.29 -2.65
C LEU A 237 -0.90 -4.69 -1.91
N HIS A 238 -0.87 -4.68 -0.56
CA HIS A 238 -1.93 -4.07 0.23
C HIS A 238 -1.99 -2.55 0.05
N ARG A 239 -0.84 -1.87 0.03
CA ARG A 239 -0.79 -0.42 -0.17
C ARG A 239 -1.43 -0.03 -1.50
N TRP A 240 -1.07 -0.72 -2.58
CA TRP A 240 -1.64 -0.44 -3.90
C TRP A 240 -3.10 -0.86 -4.00
N ASN A 241 -3.55 -1.85 -3.25
CA ASN A 241 -4.99 -2.13 -3.14
C ASN A 241 -5.75 -0.96 -2.52
N LEU A 242 -5.20 -0.31 -1.48
CA LEU A 242 -5.83 0.89 -0.89
C LEU A 242 -5.86 2.07 -1.88
N ILE A 243 -4.79 2.29 -2.64
CA ILE A 243 -4.76 3.31 -3.69
C ILE A 243 -5.82 3.01 -4.77
N ASP A 244 -5.93 1.75 -5.19
CA ASP A 244 -6.95 1.31 -6.13
C ASP A 244 -8.38 1.49 -5.58
N MET A 245 -8.61 1.21 -4.30
CA MET A 245 -9.91 1.46 -3.64
C MET A 245 -10.33 2.93 -3.70
N VAL A 246 -9.38 3.86 -3.53
CA VAL A 246 -9.64 5.31 -3.68
C VAL A 246 -10.14 5.61 -5.10
N TYR A 247 -9.47 5.08 -6.12
CA TYR A 247 -9.83 5.31 -7.51
C TYR A 247 -11.10 4.58 -7.96
N ARG A 248 -11.43 3.43 -7.36
CA ARG A 248 -12.73 2.77 -7.59
C ARG A 248 -13.91 3.57 -7.06
N GLY A 249 -13.67 4.64 -6.29
CA GLY A 249 -14.68 5.65 -5.98
C GLY A 249 -15.17 6.45 -7.20
N PHE A 250 -14.36 6.55 -8.28
CA PHE A 250 -14.76 7.23 -9.52
C PHE A 250 -15.72 6.37 -10.35
N ARG A 251 -16.70 7.02 -10.99
CA ARG A 251 -17.78 6.33 -11.73
C ARG A 251 -17.79 6.58 -13.25
N LYS A 252 -17.12 7.63 -13.72
CA LYS A 252 -17.15 8.08 -15.13
C LYS A 252 -15.82 8.77 -15.50
N PRO A 253 -14.81 8.02 -15.98
CA PRO A 253 -14.78 6.56 -16.07
C PRO A 253 -14.57 5.90 -14.70
N GLN A 254 -14.78 4.58 -14.63
CA GLN A 254 -14.29 3.77 -13.51
C GLN A 254 -12.81 3.45 -13.74
N PHE A 255 -12.04 3.32 -12.66
CA PHE A 255 -10.62 2.95 -12.72
C PHE A 255 -10.40 1.63 -11.98
N LYS A 256 -9.58 0.75 -12.56
CA LYS A 256 -9.15 -0.51 -11.97
C LYS A 256 -7.66 -0.72 -12.26
N PHE A 257 -6.80 -0.51 -11.27
CA PHE A 257 -5.35 -0.63 -11.49
C PHE A 257 -4.89 -2.07 -11.66
N ASN A 258 -3.81 -2.22 -12.40
CA ASN A 258 -2.98 -3.42 -12.49
C ASN A 258 -1.53 -3.07 -12.19
N ILE A 259 -0.86 -3.84 -11.35
CA ILE A 259 0.59 -3.73 -11.12
C ILE A 259 1.28 -4.43 -12.28
N ALA A 260 1.97 -3.65 -13.11
CA ALA A 260 2.74 -4.12 -14.25
C ALA A 260 4.09 -4.72 -13.85
N GLY A 261 4.60 -4.35 -12.69
CA GLY A 261 5.83 -4.88 -12.12
C GLY A 261 6.20 -4.17 -10.84
N ILE A 262 7.02 -4.82 -10.03
CA ILE A 262 7.53 -4.28 -8.77
C ILE A 262 9.05 -4.29 -8.84
N VAL A 263 9.68 -3.15 -8.58
CA VAL A 263 11.14 -3.02 -8.53
C VAL A 263 11.58 -2.95 -7.07
N ILE A 264 12.40 -3.91 -6.65
CA ILE A 264 12.92 -4.02 -5.28
C ILE A 264 14.45 -3.87 -5.32
N PRO A 265 15.04 -2.84 -4.70
CA PRO A 265 16.48 -2.67 -4.67
C PRO A 265 17.11 -3.61 -3.65
N THR A 266 18.19 -4.31 -4.02
CA THR A 266 18.91 -5.22 -3.12
C THR A 266 20.08 -4.55 -2.38
N GLY A 267 20.20 -3.22 -2.47
CA GLY A 267 21.29 -2.46 -1.88
C GLY A 267 21.06 -0.94 -1.96
N PRO A 268 21.76 -0.15 -1.11
CA PRO A 268 21.50 1.28 -0.92
C PRO A 268 21.71 2.15 -2.17
N ASP A 269 22.56 1.71 -3.10
CA ASP A 269 22.88 2.43 -4.34
C ASP A 269 22.25 1.78 -5.59
N SER A 270 21.27 0.89 -5.41
CA SER A 270 20.59 0.22 -6.53
C SER A 270 19.67 1.18 -7.30
N LEU A 271 19.16 2.24 -6.65
CA LEU A 271 18.41 3.31 -7.30
C LEU A 271 19.24 4.58 -7.34
N LYS A 272 20.10 4.72 -8.37
CA LYS A 272 21.07 5.81 -8.46
C LYS A 272 20.42 7.20 -8.43
N TYR A 273 19.24 7.34 -9.04
CA TYR A 273 18.49 8.60 -9.01
C TYR A 273 18.03 9.00 -7.59
N VAL A 274 17.87 8.04 -6.69
CA VAL A 274 17.58 8.30 -5.27
C VAL A 274 18.86 8.60 -4.50
N SER A 275 19.92 7.80 -4.68
CA SER A 275 21.20 7.99 -3.97
C SER A 275 21.85 9.33 -4.33
N ASP A 276 21.86 9.70 -5.60
CA ASP A 276 22.44 10.97 -6.07
C ASP A 276 21.64 12.19 -5.62
N SER A 277 20.33 12.01 -5.40
CA SER A 277 19.43 13.06 -4.90
C SER A 277 19.38 13.09 -3.38
N SER A 278 20.13 12.21 -2.70
CA SER A 278 20.16 12.14 -1.25
C SER A 278 21.12 13.17 -0.65
N TYR A 279 20.73 13.76 0.47
CA TYR A 279 21.56 14.71 1.21
C TYR A 279 21.29 14.59 2.72
N TYR A 280 22.19 15.12 3.54
CA TYR A 280 22.09 15.04 5.00
C TYR A 280 21.77 16.39 5.62
N VAL A 281 20.82 16.40 6.55
CA VAL A 281 20.51 17.55 7.42
C VAL A 281 20.43 17.02 8.85
N ASN A 282 21.22 17.57 9.77
CA ASN A 282 21.27 17.14 11.18
C ASN A 282 21.44 15.60 11.32
N ASN A 283 22.36 15.03 10.54
CA ASN A 283 22.62 13.57 10.45
C ASN A 283 21.43 12.71 10.00
N MET A 284 20.35 13.33 9.50
CA MET A 284 19.24 12.61 8.88
C MET A 284 19.41 12.62 7.36
N LYS A 285 19.34 11.43 6.75
CA LYS A 285 19.29 11.27 5.30
C LYS A 285 17.92 11.74 4.78
N ASN A 286 17.95 12.61 3.78
CA ASN A 286 16.80 13.14 3.07
C ASN A 286 17.01 12.94 1.56
N VAL A 287 15.92 12.98 0.79
CA VAL A 287 15.96 12.94 -0.67
C VAL A 287 15.35 14.24 -1.19
N ASP A 288 16.04 14.92 -2.11
CA ASP A 288 15.49 16.04 -2.87
C ASP A 288 14.52 15.49 -3.92
N ILE A 289 13.23 15.75 -3.71
CA ILE A 289 12.17 15.21 -4.56
C ILE A 289 12.25 15.71 -6.01
N ASN A 290 12.70 16.95 -6.24
CA ASN A 290 12.78 17.53 -7.59
C ASN A 290 13.91 16.90 -8.39
N THR A 291 15.08 16.77 -7.75
CA THR A 291 16.25 16.13 -8.35
C THR A 291 15.99 14.64 -8.57
N SER A 292 15.31 13.98 -7.64
CA SER A 292 14.94 12.56 -7.74
C SER A 292 13.96 12.31 -8.88
N LEU A 293 12.85 13.07 -8.97
CA LEU A 293 11.87 12.95 -10.04
C LEU A 293 12.49 13.20 -11.43
N ASN A 294 13.31 14.25 -11.55
CA ASN A 294 13.97 14.58 -12.82
C ASN A 294 15.03 13.54 -13.23
N SER A 295 15.68 12.90 -12.27
CA SER A 295 16.65 11.83 -12.54
C SER A 295 15.95 10.50 -12.83
N PHE A 296 14.79 10.24 -12.20
CA PHE A 296 14.01 9.01 -12.36
C PHE A 296 13.57 8.80 -13.82
N LYS A 297 13.07 9.84 -14.51
CA LYS A 297 12.63 9.74 -15.92
C LYS A 297 13.73 9.27 -16.87
N ARG A 298 14.98 9.71 -16.67
CA ARG A 298 16.14 9.31 -17.49
C ARG A 298 16.63 7.93 -17.09
N TRP A 299 16.73 7.68 -15.78
CA TRP A 299 17.13 6.38 -15.26
C TRP A 299 16.25 5.27 -15.82
N LEU A 300 14.93 5.46 -15.79
CA LEU A 300 13.95 4.48 -16.25
C LEU A 300 14.03 4.26 -17.77
N PHE A 301 14.27 5.31 -18.55
CA PHE A 301 14.51 5.17 -20.00
C PHE A 301 15.70 4.25 -20.30
N HIS A 302 16.82 4.44 -19.58
CA HIS A 302 18.00 3.60 -19.73
C HIS A 302 17.81 2.16 -19.22
N GLN A 303 16.80 1.90 -18.39
CA GLN A 303 16.45 0.56 -17.92
C GLN A 303 15.52 -0.21 -18.88
N ASN A 304 15.20 0.33 -20.06
CA ASN A 304 14.26 -0.31 -21.02
C ASN A 304 14.62 -1.76 -21.40
N HIS A 305 15.91 -2.12 -21.35
CA HIS A 305 16.39 -3.48 -21.61
C HIS A 305 16.02 -4.50 -20.52
N ILE A 306 15.71 -4.03 -19.30
CA ILE A 306 15.31 -4.84 -18.14
C ILE A 306 13.80 -4.66 -17.87
N ILE A 307 13.36 -3.41 -17.88
CA ILE A 307 11.98 -2.99 -17.59
C ILE A 307 11.44 -2.31 -18.85
N PRO A 308 10.75 -3.05 -19.75
CA PRO A 308 10.29 -2.48 -21.01
C PRO A 308 9.36 -1.28 -20.81
N ILE A 309 9.65 -0.15 -21.44
CA ILE A 309 8.83 1.08 -21.32
C ILE A 309 7.37 0.84 -21.74
N SER A 310 7.13 -0.13 -22.62
CA SER A 310 5.79 -0.52 -23.08
C SER A 310 5.02 -1.40 -22.11
N SER A 311 5.60 -1.87 -20.99
CA SER A 311 4.91 -2.77 -20.06
C SER A 311 4.02 -2.05 -19.04
N TYR A 312 4.17 -0.73 -18.88
CA TYR A 312 3.44 0.08 -17.91
C TYR A 312 2.95 1.42 -18.50
N ASP A 313 1.87 1.96 -17.96
CA ASP A 313 1.26 3.25 -18.35
C ASP A 313 1.76 4.41 -17.48
N LEU A 314 2.18 4.11 -16.26
CA LEU A 314 2.82 5.04 -15.32
C LEU A 314 3.77 4.30 -14.36
N ALA A 315 4.75 5.02 -13.81
CA ALA A 315 5.70 4.48 -12.84
C ALA A 315 5.82 5.37 -11.61
N ILE A 316 5.71 4.79 -10.41
CA ILE A 316 5.74 5.51 -9.14
C ILE A 316 6.87 4.97 -8.25
N THR A 317 7.74 5.85 -7.78
CA THR A 317 8.73 5.53 -6.73
C THR A 317 8.15 5.83 -5.35
N MET A 318 8.22 4.86 -4.43
CA MET A 318 7.84 4.98 -3.03
C MET A 318 9.10 5.23 -2.18
N LEU A 319 9.26 6.44 -1.64
CA LEU A 319 10.44 6.88 -0.88
C LEU A 319 10.16 6.93 0.63
N SER A 320 11.03 6.32 1.45
CA SER A 320 10.94 6.39 2.92
C SER A 320 10.92 7.80 3.48
N LYS A 321 11.70 8.71 2.88
CA LYS A 321 11.77 10.11 3.28
C LYS A 321 12.11 10.99 2.08
N GLN A 322 11.38 12.08 1.95
CA GLN A 322 11.59 13.08 0.90
C GLN A 322 11.32 14.48 1.41
N THR A 323 11.99 15.45 0.81
CA THR A 323 12.02 16.84 1.25
C THR A 323 12.29 17.74 0.05
N VAL A 324 11.96 19.01 0.17
CA VAL A 324 12.52 20.06 -0.69
C VAL A 324 13.71 20.69 0.05
N PRO A 325 14.89 20.78 -0.58
CA PRO A 325 16.07 21.38 0.05
C PRO A 325 15.80 22.80 0.57
N PRO A 326 16.44 23.19 1.69
CA PRO A 326 16.21 24.49 2.32
C PRO A 326 16.61 25.67 1.41
N PHE A 327 17.48 25.46 0.42
CA PHE A 327 17.94 26.49 -0.51
C PHE A 327 16.84 27.02 -1.46
N TYR A 328 15.73 26.29 -1.63
CA TYR A 328 14.58 26.74 -2.44
C TYR A 328 13.53 27.53 -1.64
N SER A 329 13.75 27.69 -0.33
CA SER A 329 12.76 28.27 0.57
C SER A 329 13.46 29.19 1.57
N LYS A 330 13.13 30.49 1.52
CA LYS A 330 13.52 31.46 2.57
C LYS A 330 12.94 31.12 3.95
N ARG A 331 12.17 30.03 4.10
CA ARG A 331 11.47 29.57 5.29
C ARG A 331 11.94 28.20 5.82
N GLY A 332 13.05 27.65 5.32
CA GLY A 332 13.57 26.34 5.73
C GLY A 332 13.11 25.18 4.83
N THR A 333 13.46 23.94 5.17
CA THR A 333 13.03 22.72 4.42
C THR A 333 11.51 22.59 4.44
N ILE A 334 10.88 22.57 3.26
CA ILE A 334 9.45 22.23 3.12
C ILE A 334 9.38 20.71 2.87
N SER A 335 8.64 19.99 3.70
CA SER A 335 8.33 18.58 3.42
C SER A 335 7.28 18.53 2.33
N VAL A 336 7.55 17.78 1.27
CA VAL A 336 6.60 17.51 0.18
C VAL A 336 6.35 16.01 0.18
N ASN A 337 5.09 15.58 0.22
CA ASN A 337 4.74 14.15 0.35
C ASN A 337 4.56 13.44 -0.99
N GLY A 338 4.59 14.16 -2.12
CA GLY A 338 4.56 13.59 -3.45
C GLY A 338 4.91 14.62 -4.52
N LYS A 339 5.37 14.15 -5.68
CA LYS A 339 5.46 14.94 -6.90
C LYS A 339 5.39 14.04 -8.12
N ALA A 340 4.62 14.44 -9.12
CA ALA A 340 4.58 13.79 -10.42
C ALA A 340 4.57 14.81 -11.57
N PHE A 341 4.90 14.34 -12.77
CA PHE A 341 4.67 15.13 -13.98
C PHE A 341 3.17 15.21 -14.29
N LYS A 342 2.74 16.33 -14.89
CA LYS A 342 1.32 16.60 -15.11
C LYS A 342 0.86 16.28 -16.53
N GLY A 343 -0.17 15.47 -16.70
CA GLY A 343 -0.77 15.13 -17.99
C GLY A 343 0.18 14.35 -18.90
N THR A 344 1.05 13.54 -18.30
CA THR A 344 2.09 12.79 -18.98
C THR A 344 1.89 11.28 -18.86
N ALA A 345 0.74 10.80 -18.38
CA ALA A 345 0.37 9.40 -18.46
C ALA A 345 0.61 8.87 -19.88
N CYS A 346 1.21 7.67 -19.98
CA CYS A 346 1.63 7.04 -21.24
C CYS A 346 2.70 7.77 -22.07
N ALA A 347 3.22 8.94 -21.64
CA ALA A 347 4.15 9.74 -22.44
C ALA A 347 5.64 9.35 -22.24
N THR A 348 6.36 9.28 -23.37
CA THR A 348 7.81 9.06 -23.44
C THR A 348 8.42 9.99 -24.48
N ASP A 349 9.53 10.64 -24.15
CA ASP A 349 10.33 11.46 -25.08
C ASP A 349 11.60 10.69 -25.47
N TYR A 350 11.60 10.09 -26.66
CA TYR A 350 12.74 9.33 -27.19
C TYR A 350 13.91 10.21 -27.62
N TYR A 351 13.67 11.48 -27.96
CA TYR A 351 14.74 12.42 -28.36
C TYR A 351 15.56 12.82 -27.13
N ARG A 352 14.88 13.13 -26.02
CA ARG A 352 15.53 13.46 -24.74
C ARG A 352 15.91 12.23 -23.92
N GLN A 353 15.48 11.03 -24.33
CA GLN A 353 15.69 9.79 -23.61
C GLN A 353 15.05 9.84 -22.20
N GLU A 354 13.79 10.25 -22.13
CA GLU A 354 13.05 10.51 -20.89
C GLU A 354 11.68 9.81 -20.88
N VAL A 355 11.38 9.06 -19.81
CA VAL A 355 10.03 8.52 -19.54
C VAL A 355 9.27 9.54 -18.69
N LEU A 356 8.29 10.23 -19.26
CA LEU A 356 7.60 11.36 -18.60
C LEU A 356 6.44 10.92 -17.71
N LYS A 357 5.96 9.68 -17.87
CA LYS A 357 4.90 9.04 -17.08
C LYS A 357 5.37 8.59 -15.69
N VAL A 358 6.02 9.48 -14.93
CA VAL A 358 6.67 9.14 -13.65
C VAL A 358 6.24 10.05 -12.48
N GLY A 359 6.18 9.46 -11.30
CA GLY A 359 5.94 10.16 -10.03
C GLY A 359 6.76 9.59 -8.87
N VAL A 360 6.86 10.36 -7.79
CA VAL A 360 7.58 10.01 -6.57
C VAL A 360 6.70 10.35 -5.37
N VAL A 361 6.53 9.42 -4.43
CA VAL A 361 5.63 9.56 -3.28
C VAL A 361 6.34 9.18 -1.99
N SER A 362 6.03 9.87 -0.90
CA SER A 362 6.54 9.54 0.41
C SER A 362 5.79 8.37 1.01
N ASP A 363 6.55 7.37 1.48
CA ASP A 363 6.05 6.23 2.19
C ASP A 363 7.04 5.72 3.23
N ALA A 364 6.72 5.87 4.51
CA ALA A 364 7.57 5.42 5.61
C ALA A 364 7.45 3.92 5.95
N GLY A 365 6.60 3.14 5.27
CA GLY A 365 6.38 1.71 5.56
C GLY A 365 5.27 1.44 6.57
N ILE A 366 4.41 2.45 6.80
CA ILE A 366 3.39 2.45 7.85
C ILE A 366 1.99 2.76 7.31
N TYR A 367 1.76 2.49 6.01
CA TYR A 367 0.48 2.70 5.32
C TYR A 367 -0.10 4.14 5.34
N ILE A 368 0.69 5.14 5.73
CA ILE A 368 0.33 6.56 5.59
C ILE A 368 0.49 7.05 4.14
N ASN A 369 -0.03 8.25 3.84
CA ASN A 369 0.10 8.92 2.54
C ASN A 369 -0.52 8.16 1.34
N ILE A 370 -1.52 7.29 1.56
CA ILE A 370 -2.28 6.64 0.47
C ILE A 370 -2.94 7.69 -0.42
N ILE A 371 -3.59 8.69 0.19
CA ILE A 371 -4.25 9.78 -0.54
C ILE A 371 -3.24 10.62 -1.33
N THR A 372 -2.05 10.84 -0.77
CA THR A 372 -0.98 11.54 -1.51
C THR A 372 -0.56 10.75 -2.74
N ALA A 373 -0.35 9.43 -2.61
CA ALA A 373 -0.03 8.62 -3.78
C ALA A 373 -1.15 8.66 -4.83
N ALA A 374 -2.40 8.60 -4.39
CA ALA A 374 -3.54 8.76 -5.29
C ALA A 374 -3.58 10.14 -5.96
N HIS A 375 -3.24 11.20 -5.23
CA HIS A 375 -3.15 12.58 -5.72
C HIS A 375 -2.09 12.72 -6.83
N GLU A 376 -0.88 12.20 -6.62
CA GLU A 376 0.20 12.25 -7.62
C GLU A 376 -0.15 11.47 -8.89
N ILE A 377 -0.84 10.33 -8.75
CA ILE A 377 -1.35 9.60 -9.93
C ILE A 377 -2.39 10.45 -10.68
N GLY A 378 -3.15 11.30 -9.98
CA GLY A 378 -4.13 12.18 -10.60
C GLY A 378 -3.51 13.37 -11.34
N HIS A 379 -2.23 13.67 -11.07
CA HIS A 379 -1.47 14.61 -11.87
C HIS A 379 -1.05 14.01 -13.22
N LEU A 380 -0.62 12.74 -13.25
CA LEU A 380 -0.18 12.03 -14.46
C LEU A 380 -1.32 11.90 -15.47
#